data_AF-A0A369I0J9-F1
#
_entry.id   AF-A0A369I0J9-F1
#
_cell.length_a   1.000
_cell.length_b   1.000
_cell.length_c   1.000
_cell.angle_alpha   90.00
_cell.angle_beta   90.00
_cell.angle_gamma   90.00
#
_symmetry.space_group_name_H-M   'P 1'
#
loop_
_entity.id
_entity.type
_entity.pdbx_description
1 polymer ?
#
loop_
_entity_poly.entity_id
_entity_poly.type
_entity_poly.pdbx_seq_one_letter_code
_entity_poly.pdbx_strand_id
1 'polypeptide(L)'
;MKETSASYPKALLRSAALTLLLFGLFLLTNWKLSVKELMLSSPYFLVIYFMLFTVGKPNVVTYWKESLQEKPEKAVIFPLILIGVLYTYLMVHGHTPFKGSAGLFIFYLLFPVLGFLAFQKTALPVTWFDIVFVLLIVIPATSMSFGVGTSLPFNGSGFSNAMRLVIMISTVYSFNYIRNLPDVGFYPSFRWQSLFTALWVWLAFVGLVALLGYFGNFLNLDGHDLLSTEFAYEWVKDFVRIFVGTALFEELFLRGLLQNMLSKKITQSGKWPMYWKWGFALFIVLSFVTGYFVQLKMAWFPVLITVLVFIAAYLIEKQQAGIQGLYTSLAITSIFFGLVHFHSGSLLFVGLASIAGWAYGYTYMKTNSVFYAALVHALVNSSEFLFHI
;
A
#
# COMPACT_ATOMS: atom_id res chain seq x y z
N MET A 1 4.36 -32.56 10.39
CA MET A 1 4.38 -32.26 8.93
C MET A 1 3.27 -33.05 8.24
N LYS A 2 2.08 -32.43 8.05
CA LYS A 2 0.97 -32.89 7.16
C LYS A 2 -0.25 -31.96 7.18
N GLU A 3 -0.29 -30.92 8.01
CA GLU A 3 -1.39 -29.93 8.03
C GLU A 3 -1.39 -28.93 6.87
N THR A 4 -0.32 -28.87 6.06
CA THR A 4 -0.18 -27.87 4.99
C THR A 4 -1.04 -28.17 3.76
N SER A 5 -1.31 -29.44 3.41
CA SER A 5 -1.97 -29.78 2.13
C SER A 5 -3.48 -29.56 2.14
N ALA A 6 -4.20 -29.88 3.23
CA ALA A 6 -5.65 -29.66 3.34
C ALA A 6 -6.03 -28.17 3.44
N SER A 7 -5.07 -27.34 3.88
CA SER A 7 -5.23 -25.91 4.12
C SER A 7 -5.14 -25.06 2.84
N TYR A 8 -4.43 -25.55 1.82
CA TYR A 8 -4.22 -24.85 0.55
C TYR A 8 -5.49 -24.70 -0.30
N PRO A 9 -6.26 -25.77 -0.61
CA PRO A 9 -7.52 -25.64 -1.36
C PRO A 9 -8.53 -24.71 -0.70
N LYS A 10 -8.64 -24.76 0.64
CA LYS A 10 -9.50 -23.86 1.41
C LYS A 10 -9.06 -22.41 1.30
N ALA A 11 -7.76 -22.14 1.25
CA ALA A 11 -7.21 -20.81 1.04
C ALA A 11 -7.59 -20.27 -0.36
N LEU A 12 -7.47 -21.10 -1.40
CA LEU A 12 -7.87 -20.75 -2.77
C LEU A 12 -9.37 -20.49 -2.88
N LEU A 13 -10.21 -21.37 -2.31
CA LEU A 13 -11.67 -21.21 -2.33
C LEU A 13 -12.11 -19.90 -1.68
N ARG A 14 -11.50 -19.52 -0.55
CA ARG A 14 -11.77 -18.23 0.09
C ARG A 14 -11.36 -17.05 -0.79
N SER A 15 -10.24 -17.14 -1.51
CA SER A 15 -9.84 -16.09 -2.45
C SER A 15 -10.82 -16.00 -3.62
N ALA A 16 -11.26 -17.13 -4.17
CA ALA A 16 -12.26 -17.19 -5.23
C ALA A 16 -13.58 -16.56 -4.78
N ALA A 17 -14.06 -16.90 -3.58
CA ALA A 17 -15.28 -16.30 -3.03
C ALA A 17 -15.17 -14.77 -2.87
N LEU A 18 -14.06 -14.26 -2.34
CA LEU A 18 -13.82 -12.81 -2.25
C LEU A 18 -13.74 -12.14 -3.62
N THR A 19 -13.11 -12.82 -4.59
CA THR A 19 -13.00 -12.33 -5.97
C THR A 19 -14.36 -12.24 -6.62
N LEU A 20 -15.21 -13.27 -6.47
CA LEU A 20 -16.57 -13.30 -7.01
C LEU A 20 -17.47 -12.24 -6.35
N LEU A 21 -17.33 -12.03 -5.05
CA LEU A 21 -18.05 -10.97 -4.34
C LEU A 21 -17.66 -9.60 -4.88
N LEU A 22 -16.36 -9.32 -5.03
CA LEU A 22 -15.90 -8.06 -5.58
C LEU A 22 -16.23 -7.92 -7.08
N PHE A 23 -16.30 -9.04 -7.81
CA PHE A 23 -16.74 -9.06 -9.20
C PHE A 23 -18.22 -8.70 -9.34
N GLY A 24 -19.07 -9.15 -8.41
CA GLY A 24 -20.46 -8.67 -8.31
C GLY A 24 -20.52 -7.15 -8.14
N LEU A 25 -19.71 -6.59 -7.24
CA LEU A 25 -19.61 -5.14 -7.05
C LEU A 25 -19.07 -4.42 -8.30
N PHE A 26 -18.10 -5.01 -8.99
CA PHE A 26 -17.56 -4.52 -10.25
C PHE A 26 -18.66 -4.40 -11.33
N LEU A 27 -19.49 -5.43 -11.49
CA LEU A 27 -20.61 -5.39 -12.43
C LEU A 27 -21.67 -4.36 -12.02
N LEU A 28 -22.01 -4.29 -10.73
CA LEU A 28 -23.01 -3.36 -10.19
C LEU A 28 -22.58 -1.90 -10.32
N THR A 29 -21.30 -1.59 -10.15
CA THR A 29 -20.79 -0.21 -10.24
C THR A 29 -20.51 0.23 -11.67
N ASN A 30 -20.25 -0.72 -12.58
CA ASN A 30 -19.95 -0.45 -13.99
C ASN A 30 -21.08 -0.83 -14.96
N TRP A 31 -22.31 -1.02 -14.46
CA TRP A 31 -23.46 -1.47 -15.25
C TRP A 31 -23.83 -0.56 -16.42
N LYS A 32 -23.43 0.72 -16.36
CA LYS A 32 -23.64 1.71 -17.44
C LYS A 32 -22.67 1.55 -18.62
N LEU A 33 -21.61 0.75 -18.48
CA LEU A 33 -20.67 0.49 -19.57
C LEU A 33 -21.26 -0.48 -20.59
N SER A 34 -20.71 -0.46 -21.81
CA SER A 34 -21.13 -1.39 -22.85
C SER A 34 -20.89 -2.85 -22.42
N VAL A 35 -21.78 -3.76 -22.83
CA VAL A 35 -21.63 -5.20 -22.56
C VAL A 35 -20.28 -5.72 -23.09
N LYS A 36 -19.84 -5.23 -24.26
CA LYS A 36 -18.54 -5.57 -24.85
C LYS A 36 -17.39 -5.20 -23.91
N GLU A 37 -17.40 -4.00 -23.33
CA GLU A 37 -16.37 -3.53 -22.39
C GLU A 37 -16.33 -4.41 -21.13
N LEU A 38 -17.49 -4.69 -20.55
CA LEU A 38 -17.58 -5.55 -19.37
C LEU A 38 -17.09 -6.96 -19.67
N MET A 39 -17.48 -7.54 -20.81
CA MET A 39 -17.01 -8.87 -21.23
C MET A 39 -15.50 -8.92 -21.46
N LEU A 40 -14.91 -7.89 -22.07
CA LEU A 40 -13.47 -7.82 -22.32
C LEU A 40 -12.66 -7.64 -21.02
N SER A 41 -13.17 -6.85 -20.06
CA SER A 41 -12.47 -6.58 -18.80
C SER A 41 -12.67 -7.66 -17.73
N SER A 42 -13.78 -8.40 -17.75
CA SER A 42 -14.15 -9.36 -16.70
C SER A 42 -13.12 -10.47 -16.46
N PRO A 43 -12.55 -11.16 -17.48
CA PRO A 43 -11.56 -12.21 -17.25
C PRO A 43 -10.31 -11.69 -16.54
N TYR A 44 -9.84 -10.50 -16.92
CA TYR A 44 -8.66 -9.88 -16.32
C TYR A 44 -8.95 -9.45 -14.88
N PHE A 45 -10.14 -8.92 -14.61
CA PHE A 45 -10.58 -8.64 -13.26
C PHE A 45 -10.52 -9.89 -12.38
N LEU A 46 -11.15 -10.98 -12.82
CA LEU A 46 -11.18 -12.24 -12.07
C LEU A 46 -9.78 -12.78 -11.81
N VAL A 47 -8.90 -12.80 -12.82
CA VAL A 47 -7.53 -13.30 -12.67
C VAL A 47 -6.71 -12.43 -11.73
N ILE A 48 -6.68 -11.12 -11.95
CA ILE A 48 -5.85 -10.18 -11.18
C ILE A 48 -6.29 -10.16 -9.72
N TYR A 49 -7.60 -10.05 -9.45
CA TYR A 49 -8.10 -10.02 -8.07
C TYR A 49 -8.00 -11.36 -7.35
N PHE A 50 -8.17 -12.47 -8.07
CA PHE A 50 -7.90 -13.78 -7.51
C PHE A 50 -6.43 -13.88 -7.06
N MET A 51 -5.49 -13.43 -7.89
CA MET A 51 -4.08 -13.38 -7.52
C MET A 51 -3.82 -12.42 -6.36
N LEU A 52 -4.40 -11.23 -6.36
CA LEU A 52 -4.31 -10.23 -5.29
C LEU A 52 -4.68 -10.81 -3.93
N PHE A 53 -5.77 -11.59 -3.85
CA PHE A 53 -6.24 -12.20 -2.60
C PHE A 53 -5.56 -13.52 -2.24
N THR A 54 -4.74 -14.07 -3.13
CA THR A 54 -4.12 -15.39 -2.98
C THR A 54 -2.62 -15.31 -2.71
N VAL A 55 -1.90 -14.46 -3.44
CA VAL A 55 -0.43 -14.48 -3.50
C VAL A 55 0.22 -14.26 -2.13
N GLY A 56 -0.36 -13.45 -1.24
CA GLY A 56 0.23 -13.24 0.09
C GLY A 56 -0.20 -14.24 1.17
N LYS A 57 -1.09 -15.21 0.87
CA LYS A 57 -1.59 -16.12 1.91
C LYS A 57 -0.49 -17.10 2.38
N PRO A 58 -0.29 -17.28 3.70
CA PRO A 58 0.78 -18.13 4.23
C PRO A 58 0.79 -19.55 3.64
N ASN A 59 -0.37 -20.21 3.55
CA ASN A 59 -0.46 -21.57 3.02
C ASN A 59 -0.06 -21.67 1.55
N VAL A 60 -0.35 -20.63 0.76
CA VAL A 60 0.00 -20.56 -0.65
C VAL A 60 1.50 -20.30 -0.79
N VAL A 61 2.01 -19.34 -0.02
CA VAL A 61 3.44 -18.99 0.01
C VAL A 61 4.28 -20.22 0.38
N THR A 62 3.92 -20.95 1.44
CA THR A 62 4.67 -22.15 1.87
C THR A 62 4.68 -23.22 0.78
N TYR A 63 3.52 -23.56 0.22
CA TYR A 63 3.39 -24.58 -0.83
C TYR A 63 4.28 -24.28 -2.05
N TRP A 64 4.23 -23.03 -2.54
CA TRP A 64 4.99 -22.64 -3.72
C TRP A 64 6.47 -22.40 -3.43
N LYS A 65 6.85 -22.00 -2.22
CA LYS A 65 8.26 -21.91 -1.82
C LYS A 65 8.97 -23.25 -1.92
N GLU A 66 8.34 -24.31 -1.43
CA GLU A 66 8.86 -25.68 -1.53
C GLU A 66 9.09 -26.05 -3.00
N SER A 67 8.14 -25.74 -3.88
CA SER A 67 8.28 -26.00 -5.32
C SER A 67 9.37 -25.14 -6.00
N LEU A 68 9.56 -23.89 -5.58
CA LEU A 68 10.57 -22.99 -6.14
C LEU A 68 11.99 -23.32 -5.67
N GLN A 69 12.15 -23.93 -4.49
CA GLN A 69 13.46 -24.39 -4.00
C GLN A 69 14.06 -25.49 -4.88
N GLU A 70 13.23 -26.34 -5.49
CA GLU A 70 13.71 -27.40 -6.38
C GLU A 70 14.20 -26.87 -7.74
N LYS A 71 13.61 -25.77 -8.23
CA LYS A 71 13.84 -25.22 -9.57
C LYS A 71 13.77 -23.69 -9.54
N PRO A 72 14.83 -23.00 -9.07
CA PRO A 72 14.81 -21.54 -8.87
C PRO A 72 14.58 -20.76 -10.16
N GLU A 73 14.96 -21.30 -11.32
CA GLU A 73 14.71 -20.70 -12.64
C GLU A 73 13.21 -20.51 -12.94
N LYS A 74 12.34 -21.32 -12.31
CA LYS A 74 10.88 -21.19 -12.46
C LYS A 74 10.33 -19.95 -11.78
N ALA A 75 11.10 -19.28 -10.90
CA ALA A 75 10.66 -18.06 -10.24
C ALA A 75 10.32 -16.92 -11.22
N VAL A 76 10.93 -16.93 -12.41
CA VAL A 76 10.71 -15.93 -13.46
C VAL A 76 9.35 -16.13 -14.16
N ILE A 77 8.77 -17.33 -14.10
CA ILE A 77 7.51 -17.65 -14.80
C ILE A 77 6.36 -16.79 -14.27
N PHE A 78 6.28 -16.58 -12.96
CA PHE A 78 5.18 -15.84 -12.34
C PHE A 78 5.09 -14.38 -12.82
N PRO A 79 6.15 -13.55 -12.75
CA PRO A 79 6.09 -12.19 -13.29
C PRO A 79 5.89 -12.18 -14.82
N LEU A 80 6.40 -13.16 -15.58
CA LEU A 80 6.12 -13.28 -17.02
C LEU A 80 4.64 -13.50 -17.31
N ILE A 81 3.95 -14.34 -16.51
CA ILE A 81 2.50 -14.53 -16.62
C ILE A 81 1.77 -13.20 -16.36
N LEU A 82 2.17 -12.45 -15.33
CA LEU A 82 1.55 -11.16 -15.03
C LEU A 82 1.75 -10.13 -16.14
N ILE A 83 2.93 -10.09 -16.75
CA ILE A 83 3.20 -9.29 -17.96
C ILE A 83 2.27 -9.71 -19.09
N GLY A 84 2.14 -11.02 -19.33
CA GLY A 84 1.22 -11.57 -20.32
C GLY A 84 -0.22 -11.12 -20.09
N VAL A 85 -0.71 -11.19 -18.84
CA VAL A 85 -2.05 -10.72 -18.45
C VAL A 85 -2.22 -9.23 -18.73
N LEU A 86 -1.27 -8.39 -18.34
CA LEU A 86 -1.35 -6.94 -18.61
C LEU A 86 -1.30 -6.62 -20.10
N TYR A 87 -0.40 -7.26 -20.85
CA TYR A 87 -0.19 -6.96 -22.26
C TYR A 87 -1.36 -7.43 -23.12
N THR A 88 -1.88 -8.63 -22.84
CA THR A 88 -3.10 -9.11 -23.48
C THR A 88 -4.29 -8.21 -23.16
N TYR A 89 -4.41 -7.74 -21.91
CA TYR A 89 -5.43 -6.76 -21.52
C TYR A 89 -5.37 -5.50 -22.39
N LEU A 90 -4.19 -4.94 -22.61
CA LEU A 90 -4.01 -3.76 -23.47
C LEU A 90 -4.32 -4.06 -24.95
N MET A 91 -3.85 -5.20 -25.45
CA MET A 91 -4.03 -5.59 -26.85
C MET A 91 -5.50 -5.82 -27.20
N VAL A 92 -6.28 -6.47 -26.33
CA VAL A 92 -7.73 -6.67 -26.59
C VAL A 92 -8.53 -5.36 -26.57
N HIS A 93 -8.00 -4.31 -25.93
CA HIS A 93 -8.55 -2.95 -25.98
C HIS A 93 -7.93 -2.09 -27.10
N GLY A 94 -7.16 -2.69 -28.02
CA GLY A 94 -6.64 -2.01 -29.21
C GLY A 94 -5.33 -1.23 -28.99
N HIS A 95 -4.62 -1.48 -27.89
CA HIS A 95 -3.39 -0.77 -27.55
C HIS A 95 -2.15 -1.67 -27.61
N THR A 96 -1.02 -1.09 -27.97
CA THR A 96 0.28 -1.80 -27.99
C THR A 96 1.07 -1.51 -26.71
N PRO A 97 1.56 -2.55 -26.01
CA PRO A 97 2.33 -2.37 -24.79
C PRO A 97 3.80 -1.97 -25.05
N PHE A 98 4.23 -1.87 -26.30
CA PHE A 98 5.63 -1.63 -26.67
C PHE A 98 5.94 -0.17 -27.04
N LYS A 99 5.03 0.77 -26.77
CA LYS A 99 5.24 2.19 -27.05
C LYS A 99 5.89 2.92 -25.86
N GLY A 100 6.92 3.71 -26.13
CA GLY A 100 7.57 4.57 -25.14
C GLY A 100 8.11 3.79 -23.94
N SER A 101 7.93 4.33 -22.73
CA SER A 101 8.37 3.71 -21.47
C SER A 101 7.72 2.35 -21.18
N ALA A 102 6.56 2.05 -21.79
CA ALA A 102 5.88 0.77 -21.59
C ALA A 102 6.68 -0.44 -22.09
N GLY A 103 7.52 -0.25 -23.11
CA GLY A 103 8.42 -1.31 -23.61
C GLY A 103 9.45 -1.75 -22.56
N LEU A 104 9.77 -0.89 -21.59
CA LEU A 104 10.67 -1.20 -20.49
C LEU A 104 9.97 -1.86 -19.30
N PHE A 105 8.64 -1.98 -19.32
CA PHE A 105 7.84 -2.56 -18.23
C PHE A 105 8.26 -4.00 -17.93
N ILE A 106 8.65 -4.78 -18.96
CA ILE A 106 9.11 -6.15 -18.79
C ILE A 106 10.34 -6.23 -17.87
N PHE A 107 11.35 -5.39 -18.12
CA PHE A 107 12.56 -5.34 -17.31
C PHE A 107 12.23 -4.86 -15.90
N TYR A 108 11.36 -3.85 -15.81
CA TYR A 108 10.91 -3.30 -14.55
C TYR A 108 10.16 -4.32 -13.68
N LEU A 109 9.30 -5.17 -14.25
CA LEU A 109 8.59 -6.18 -13.45
C LEU A 109 9.47 -7.39 -13.09
N LEU A 110 10.46 -7.71 -13.93
CA LEU A 110 11.37 -8.84 -13.73
C LEU A 110 12.52 -8.55 -12.77
N PHE A 111 12.98 -7.31 -12.67
CA PHE A 111 14.20 -7.01 -11.92
C PHE A 111 14.16 -7.44 -10.45
N PRO A 112 13.05 -7.36 -9.68
CA PRO A 112 13.10 -7.73 -8.27
C PRO A 112 13.34 -9.23 -8.11
N VAL A 113 12.69 -10.06 -8.94
CA VAL A 113 12.89 -11.51 -8.96
C VAL A 113 14.32 -11.86 -9.37
N LEU A 114 14.80 -11.31 -10.50
CA LEU A 114 16.14 -11.59 -10.99
C LEU A 114 17.23 -11.11 -10.01
N GLY A 115 17.04 -9.92 -9.43
CA GLY A 115 17.95 -9.37 -8.44
C GLY A 115 17.99 -10.23 -7.18
N PHE A 116 16.84 -10.65 -6.63
CA PHE A 116 16.85 -11.52 -5.47
C PHE A 116 17.45 -12.90 -5.77
N LEU A 117 17.20 -13.49 -6.95
CA LEU A 117 17.86 -14.73 -7.36
C LEU A 117 19.38 -14.57 -7.48
N ALA A 118 19.87 -13.45 -8.00
CA ALA A 118 21.30 -13.19 -8.16
C ALA A 118 22.01 -12.91 -6.82
N PHE A 119 21.33 -12.27 -5.86
CA PHE A 119 21.94 -11.75 -4.64
C PHE A 119 21.58 -12.52 -3.35
N GLN A 120 20.70 -13.52 -3.37
CA GLN A 120 20.29 -14.21 -2.14
C GLN A 120 20.97 -15.54 -1.82
N LYS A 121 21.18 -15.74 -0.51
CA LYS A 121 21.35 -17.05 0.13
C LYS A 121 20.48 -17.32 1.38
N THR A 122 19.78 -16.35 2.01
CA THR A 122 18.93 -16.60 3.21
C THR A 122 17.79 -15.59 3.43
N ALA A 123 16.78 -15.97 4.23
CA ALA A 123 15.61 -15.14 4.61
C ALA A 123 15.96 -13.93 5.50
N LEU A 124 17.00 -14.08 6.34
CA LEU A 124 17.53 -13.08 7.24
C LEU A 124 19.06 -13.08 7.14
N PRO A 125 19.74 -11.94 7.42
CA PRO A 125 19.20 -10.66 7.91
C PRO A 125 18.53 -9.79 6.82
N VAL A 126 17.83 -8.73 7.23
CA VAL A 126 17.37 -7.67 6.28
C VAL A 126 18.56 -6.78 5.95
N THR A 127 18.75 -6.47 4.68
CA THR A 127 19.87 -5.68 4.17
C THR A 127 19.38 -4.34 3.63
N TRP A 128 20.30 -3.38 3.48
CA TRP A 128 19.97 -2.10 2.86
C TRP A 128 19.58 -2.26 1.38
N PHE A 129 20.08 -3.29 0.70
CA PHE A 129 19.68 -3.61 -0.66
C PHE A 129 18.18 -3.92 -0.78
N ASP A 130 17.56 -4.50 0.25
CA ASP A 130 16.12 -4.78 0.24
C ASP A 130 15.30 -3.47 0.20
N ILE A 131 15.75 -2.46 0.95
CA ILE A 131 15.14 -1.12 0.97
C ILE A 131 15.37 -0.43 -0.38
N VAL A 132 16.57 -0.53 -0.95
CA VAL A 132 16.86 0.01 -2.30
C VAL A 132 15.96 -0.64 -3.34
N PHE A 133 15.74 -1.95 -3.28
CA PHE A 133 14.83 -2.65 -4.21
C PHE A 133 13.41 -2.11 -4.10
N VAL A 134 12.88 -1.89 -2.89
CA VAL A 134 11.57 -1.26 -2.73
C VAL A 134 11.52 0.13 -3.36
N LEU A 135 12.53 0.97 -3.14
CA LEU A 135 12.57 2.31 -3.73
C LEU A 135 12.65 2.27 -5.26
N LEU A 136 13.41 1.33 -5.82
CA LEU A 136 13.51 1.10 -7.27
C LEU A 136 12.23 0.54 -7.89
N ILE A 137 11.30 -0.01 -7.09
CA ILE A 137 9.95 -0.35 -7.54
C ILE A 137 9.07 0.91 -7.42
N VAL A 138 8.95 1.48 -6.23
CA VAL A 138 7.96 2.54 -5.93
C VAL A 138 8.17 3.80 -6.78
N ILE A 139 9.42 4.27 -6.89
CA ILE A 139 9.70 5.55 -7.56
C ILE A 139 9.36 5.49 -9.06
N PRO A 140 9.81 4.47 -9.82
CA PRO A 140 9.39 4.34 -11.22
C PRO A 140 7.89 4.04 -11.37
N ALA A 141 7.27 3.30 -10.44
CA ALA A 141 5.85 2.96 -10.51
C ALA A 141 4.93 4.19 -10.59
N THR A 142 5.31 5.31 -9.95
CA THR A 142 4.52 6.54 -9.98
C THR A 142 4.69 7.35 -11.26
N SER A 143 5.80 7.14 -11.99
CA SER A 143 6.13 7.89 -13.21
C SER A 143 5.88 7.11 -14.49
N MET A 144 5.68 5.81 -14.40
CA MET A 144 5.50 4.95 -15.55
C MET A 144 4.10 5.10 -16.17
N SER A 145 4.06 5.37 -17.46
CA SER A 145 2.82 5.48 -18.24
C SER A 145 2.89 4.61 -19.48
N PHE A 146 1.75 4.01 -19.83
CA PHE A 146 1.56 3.30 -21.10
C PHE A 146 1.04 4.21 -22.22
N GLY A 147 0.92 5.52 -21.94
CA GLY A 147 0.31 6.49 -22.86
C GLY A 147 -1.20 6.32 -23.04
N VAL A 148 -1.79 5.35 -22.35
CA VAL A 148 -3.22 5.02 -22.36
C VAL A 148 -3.65 4.68 -20.92
N GLY A 149 -4.93 4.85 -20.63
CA GLY A 149 -5.49 4.41 -19.36
C GLY A 149 -5.30 2.90 -19.19
N THR A 150 -4.99 2.46 -17.97
CA THR A 150 -4.96 1.01 -17.64
C THR A 150 -5.99 0.68 -16.57
N SER A 151 -7.04 1.50 -16.44
CA SER A 151 -8.14 1.30 -15.51
C SER A 151 -8.77 -0.08 -15.66
N LEU A 152 -9.39 -0.60 -14.62
CA LEU A 152 -10.15 -1.84 -14.69
C LEU A 152 -11.59 -1.54 -14.25
N PRO A 153 -12.61 -1.57 -15.14
CA PRO A 153 -12.53 -1.86 -16.58
C PRO A 153 -11.88 -0.70 -17.36
N PHE A 154 -11.54 -0.92 -18.64
CA PHE A 154 -10.65 -0.03 -19.41
C PHE A 154 -11.23 1.36 -19.58
N ASN A 155 -12.51 1.40 -19.91
CA ASN A 155 -13.31 2.63 -20.04
C ASN A 155 -14.09 2.98 -18.77
N GLY A 156 -13.75 2.36 -17.63
CA GLY A 156 -14.39 2.63 -16.35
C GLY A 156 -13.43 3.20 -15.31
N SER A 157 -13.93 3.26 -14.08
CA SER A 157 -13.18 3.75 -12.93
C SER A 157 -13.62 2.98 -11.68
N GLY A 158 -12.76 2.96 -10.65
CA GLY A 158 -13.16 2.48 -9.31
C GLY A 158 -12.47 1.21 -8.81
N PHE A 159 -11.88 0.38 -9.67
CA PHE A 159 -11.24 -0.88 -9.24
C PHE A 159 -9.75 -0.88 -9.54
N SER A 160 -9.09 0.24 -9.23
CA SER A 160 -7.68 0.48 -9.54
C SER A 160 -7.38 0.40 -11.04
N ASN A 161 -6.10 0.28 -11.36
CA ASN A 161 -5.61 0.08 -12.70
C ASN A 161 -4.78 -1.22 -12.75
N ALA A 162 -4.91 -1.96 -13.85
CA ALA A 162 -4.31 -3.28 -14.04
C ALA A 162 -2.79 -3.25 -13.85
N MET A 163 -2.12 -2.17 -14.29
CA MET A 163 -0.68 -1.99 -14.13
C MET A 163 -0.27 -1.97 -12.65
N ARG A 164 -0.90 -1.12 -11.83
CA ARG A 164 -0.62 -1.03 -10.38
C ARG A 164 -0.89 -2.35 -9.68
N LEU A 165 -2.00 -3.01 -10.00
CA LEU A 165 -2.32 -4.32 -9.43
C LEU A 165 -1.26 -5.37 -9.78
N VAL A 166 -0.79 -5.40 -11.04
CA VAL A 166 0.29 -6.28 -11.48
C VAL A 166 1.60 -5.98 -10.75
N ILE A 167 1.95 -4.71 -10.57
CA ILE A 167 3.12 -4.28 -9.79
C ILE A 167 3.02 -4.77 -8.35
N MET A 168 1.86 -4.59 -7.71
CA MET A 168 1.64 -5.04 -6.33
C MET A 168 1.77 -6.56 -6.20
N ILE A 169 1.11 -7.33 -7.08
CA ILE A 169 1.14 -8.79 -7.05
C ILE A 169 2.57 -9.30 -7.29
N SER A 170 3.28 -8.74 -8.27
CA SER A 170 4.68 -9.08 -8.54
C SER A 170 5.60 -8.73 -7.37
N THR A 171 5.36 -7.60 -6.71
CA THR A 171 6.14 -7.18 -5.53
C THR A 171 5.92 -8.14 -4.38
N VAL A 172 4.66 -8.47 -4.05
CA VAL A 172 4.35 -9.42 -2.99
C VAL A 172 4.95 -10.79 -3.29
N TYR A 173 4.90 -11.23 -4.55
CA TYR A 173 5.58 -12.45 -4.99
C TYR A 173 7.09 -12.39 -4.74
N SER A 174 7.74 -11.34 -5.25
CA SER A 174 9.19 -11.16 -5.15
C SER A 174 9.66 -11.12 -3.69
N PHE A 175 8.95 -10.40 -2.83
CA PHE A 175 9.32 -10.26 -1.42
C PHE A 175 8.94 -11.48 -0.57
N ASN A 176 7.75 -12.05 -0.75
CA ASN A 176 7.32 -13.19 0.07
C ASN A 176 7.98 -14.49 -0.37
N TYR A 177 8.08 -14.77 -1.67
CA TYR A 177 8.46 -16.09 -2.20
C TYR A 177 9.97 -16.18 -2.41
N ILE A 178 10.54 -15.21 -3.11
CA ILE A 178 11.95 -15.23 -3.49
C ILE A 178 12.77 -14.68 -2.32
N ARG A 179 12.55 -13.41 -1.96
CA ARG A 179 13.24 -12.76 -0.84
C ARG A 179 13.01 -13.45 0.49
N ASN A 180 11.88 -14.14 0.65
CA ASN A 180 11.47 -14.80 1.88
C ASN A 180 11.38 -13.81 3.06
N LEU A 181 10.87 -12.60 2.80
CA LEU A 181 10.56 -11.60 3.82
C LEU A 181 9.32 -12.05 4.60
N PRO A 182 9.40 -12.29 5.93
CA PRO A 182 8.23 -12.63 6.72
C PRO A 182 7.37 -11.40 7.00
N ASP A 183 6.11 -11.65 7.36
CA ASP A 183 5.18 -10.67 7.93
C ASP A 183 4.82 -9.49 7.01
N VAL A 184 4.87 -9.63 5.69
CA VAL A 184 4.42 -8.55 4.78
C VAL A 184 2.92 -8.21 4.99
N GLY A 185 2.12 -9.16 5.47
CA GLY A 185 0.72 -8.91 5.85
C GLY A 185 -0.23 -8.61 4.68
N PHE A 186 0.17 -8.94 3.46
CA PHE A 186 -0.60 -8.66 2.24
C PHE A 186 -1.56 -9.81 1.88
N TYR A 187 -2.56 -10.04 2.71
CA TYR A 187 -3.68 -10.93 2.36
C TYR A 187 -4.94 -10.52 3.14
N PRO A 188 -6.14 -10.69 2.55
CA PRO A 188 -7.36 -10.37 3.26
C PRO A 188 -7.60 -11.40 4.37
N SER A 189 -7.69 -10.93 5.61
CA SER A 189 -8.10 -11.75 6.75
C SER A 189 -9.05 -10.97 7.66
N PHE A 190 -10.24 -11.51 7.85
CA PHE A 190 -11.21 -10.89 8.74
C PHE A 190 -10.95 -11.29 10.20
N ARG A 191 -10.79 -10.29 11.07
CA ARG A 191 -10.59 -10.43 12.51
C ARG A 191 -11.25 -9.23 13.19
N TRP A 192 -12.24 -9.48 14.05
CA TRP A 192 -12.97 -8.42 14.75
C TRP A 192 -12.07 -7.47 15.55
N GLN A 193 -11.05 -8.00 16.23
CA GLN A 193 -10.08 -7.18 16.98
C GLN A 193 -9.29 -6.22 16.07
N SER A 194 -8.91 -6.69 14.86
CA SER A 194 -8.20 -5.87 13.88
C SER A 194 -9.11 -4.81 13.27
N LEU A 195 -10.38 -5.15 13.03
CA LEU A 195 -11.39 -4.17 12.59
C LEU A 195 -11.61 -3.09 13.66
N PHE A 196 -11.79 -3.48 14.93
CA PHE A 196 -11.93 -2.53 16.03
C PHE A 196 -10.69 -1.62 16.16
N THR A 197 -9.50 -2.19 15.98
CA THR A 197 -8.25 -1.42 15.93
C THR A 197 -8.28 -0.37 14.83
N ALA A 198 -8.63 -0.76 13.61
CA ALA A 198 -8.73 0.16 12.47
C ALA A 198 -9.76 1.27 12.73
N LEU A 199 -10.94 0.93 13.25
CA LEU A 199 -12.02 1.89 13.49
C LEU A 199 -11.67 2.90 14.58
N TRP A 200 -11.14 2.47 15.73
CA TRP A 200 -10.82 3.43 16.79
C TRP A 200 -9.66 4.35 16.35
N VAL A 201 -8.66 3.82 15.64
CA VAL A 201 -7.53 4.61 15.14
C VAL A 201 -8.00 5.67 14.14
N TRP A 202 -8.92 5.30 13.23
CA TRP A 202 -9.57 6.25 12.34
C TRP A 202 -10.35 7.32 13.11
N LEU A 203 -11.18 6.93 14.08
CA LEU A 203 -11.93 7.88 14.91
C LEU A 203 -11.02 8.82 15.71
N ALA A 204 -9.90 8.33 16.23
CA ALA A 204 -8.91 9.15 16.92
C ALA A 204 -8.25 10.16 15.97
N PHE A 205 -7.94 9.76 14.74
CA PHE A 205 -7.44 10.68 13.73
C PHE A 205 -8.48 11.75 13.37
N VAL A 206 -9.72 11.35 13.10
CA VAL A 206 -10.82 12.28 12.81
C VAL A 206 -11.03 13.26 13.96
N GLY A 207 -11.06 12.77 15.20
CA GLY A 207 -11.19 13.61 16.39
C GLY A 207 -10.05 14.63 16.52
N LEU A 208 -8.82 14.23 16.21
CA LEU A 208 -7.67 15.13 16.19
C LEU A 208 -7.81 16.19 15.08
N VAL A 209 -8.18 15.79 13.86
CA VAL A 209 -8.39 16.74 12.76
C VAL A 209 -9.52 17.71 13.08
N ALA A 210 -10.61 17.22 13.68
CA ALA A 210 -11.72 18.06 14.10
C ALA A 210 -11.30 19.10 15.15
N LEU A 211 -10.49 18.69 16.13
CA LEU A 211 -9.93 19.58 17.14
C LEU A 211 -9.03 20.64 16.50
N LEU A 212 -8.12 20.23 15.62
CA LEU A 212 -7.22 21.16 14.92
C LEU A 212 -7.98 22.10 13.98
N GLY A 213 -9.00 21.61 13.28
CA GLY A 213 -9.82 22.39 12.36
C GLY A 213 -10.71 23.40 13.07
N TYR A 214 -11.23 23.06 14.24
CA TYR A 214 -11.97 23.99 15.09
C TYR A 214 -11.06 25.14 15.56
N PHE A 215 -9.88 24.85 16.10
CA PHE A 215 -8.95 25.90 16.54
C PHE A 215 -8.29 26.66 15.37
N GLY A 216 -8.14 26.01 14.22
CA GLY A 216 -7.53 26.55 13.02
C GLY A 216 -8.50 27.27 12.09
N ASN A 217 -9.81 27.29 12.39
CA ASN A 217 -10.88 27.86 11.56
C ASN A 217 -10.85 27.37 10.10
N PHE A 218 -10.50 26.10 9.85
CA PHE A 218 -10.48 25.51 8.51
C PHE A 218 -11.53 24.41 8.31
N LEU A 219 -12.47 24.28 9.24
CA LEU A 219 -13.46 23.21 9.25
C LEU A 219 -14.81 23.75 8.78
N ASN A 220 -15.23 23.41 7.56
CA ASN A 220 -16.58 23.69 7.07
C ASN A 220 -17.47 22.46 7.30
N LEU A 221 -18.56 22.65 8.04
CA LEU A 221 -19.52 21.61 8.40
C LEU A 221 -20.74 21.55 7.46
N ASP A 222 -20.72 22.31 6.36
CA ASP A 222 -21.79 22.31 5.35
C ASP A 222 -21.77 21.02 4.52
N GLY A 223 -22.09 19.89 5.16
CA GLY A 223 -22.01 18.56 4.56
C GLY A 223 -23.18 18.21 3.63
N HIS A 224 -22.95 17.20 2.80
CA HIS A 224 -24.00 16.54 2.02
C HIS A 224 -25.05 15.88 2.92
N ASP A 225 -26.28 15.71 2.42
CA ASP A 225 -27.29 14.88 3.08
C ASP A 225 -26.83 13.42 3.10
N LEU A 226 -26.26 13.03 4.25
CA LEU A 226 -25.67 11.71 4.52
C LEU A 226 -26.68 10.56 4.37
N LEU A 227 -27.99 10.86 4.36
CA LEU A 227 -29.06 9.87 4.25
C LEU A 227 -29.56 9.66 2.82
N SER A 228 -29.06 10.42 1.84
CA SER A 228 -29.44 10.24 0.44
C SER A 228 -28.85 8.98 -0.17
N THR A 229 -29.64 8.29 -0.99
CA THR A 229 -29.25 7.07 -1.72
C THR A 229 -28.13 7.33 -2.73
N GLU A 230 -28.14 8.51 -3.34
CA GLU A 230 -27.15 8.99 -4.29
C GLU A 230 -25.79 9.18 -3.62
N PHE A 231 -25.77 9.78 -2.41
CA PHE A 231 -24.55 9.92 -1.63
C PHE A 231 -23.97 8.56 -1.24
N ALA A 232 -24.80 7.63 -0.75
CA ALA A 232 -24.34 6.30 -0.39
C ALA A 232 -23.69 5.56 -1.57
N TYR A 233 -24.26 5.68 -2.78
CA TYR A 233 -23.70 5.08 -3.98
C TYR A 233 -22.35 5.69 -4.37
N GLU A 234 -22.25 7.02 -4.45
CA GLU A 234 -20.99 7.68 -4.81
C GLU A 234 -19.91 7.49 -3.74
N TRP A 235 -20.27 7.51 -2.46
CA TRP A 235 -19.35 7.22 -1.36
C TRP A 235 -18.79 5.80 -1.43
N VAL A 236 -19.64 4.77 -1.66
CA VAL A 236 -19.15 3.38 -1.79
C VAL A 236 -18.21 3.25 -2.99
N LYS A 237 -18.58 3.85 -4.11
CA LYS A 237 -17.77 3.81 -5.34
C LYS A 237 -16.41 4.49 -5.14
N ASP A 238 -16.38 5.66 -4.52
CA ASP A 238 -15.14 6.39 -4.24
C ASP A 238 -14.31 5.72 -3.15
N PHE A 239 -14.94 5.18 -2.11
CA PHE A 239 -14.27 4.40 -1.08
C PHE A 239 -13.57 3.17 -1.68
N VAL A 240 -14.24 2.41 -2.55
CA VAL A 240 -13.64 1.25 -3.23
C VAL A 240 -12.50 1.70 -4.15
N ARG A 241 -12.70 2.80 -4.87
CA ARG A 241 -11.67 3.43 -5.71
C ARG A 241 -10.42 3.78 -4.91
N ILE A 242 -10.59 4.44 -3.77
CA ILE A 242 -9.48 4.84 -2.90
C ILE A 242 -8.83 3.60 -2.28
N PHE A 243 -9.63 2.70 -1.72
CA PHE A 243 -9.17 1.50 -1.03
C PHE A 243 -8.30 0.63 -1.94
N VAL A 244 -8.79 0.28 -3.14
CA VAL A 244 -8.05 -0.59 -4.06
C VAL A 244 -7.08 0.18 -4.95
N GLY A 245 -7.43 1.39 -5.37
CA GLY A 245 -6.66 2.19 -6.32
C GLY A 245 -5.40 2.81 -5.75
N THR A 246 -5.45 3.22 -4.50
CA THR A 246 -4.43 4.04 -3.87
C THR A 246 -3.97 3.43 -2.55
N ALA A 247 -4.88 3.24 -1.60
CA ALA A 247 -4.55 2.84 -0.24
C ALA A 247 -3.85 1.46 -0.18
N LEU A 248 -4.39 0.43 -0.84
CA LEU A 248 -3.73 -0.88 -0.86
C LEU A 248 -2.34 -0.85 -1.50
N PHE A 249 -2.14 -0.04 -2.54
CA PHE A 249 -0.85 0.12 -3.20
C PHE A 249 0.14 0.78 -2.24
N GLU A 250 -0.21 1.95 -1.72
CA GLU A 250 0.67 2.74 -0.85
C GLU A 250 0.99 2.02 0.45
N GLU A 251 -0.01 1.43 1.11
CA GLU A 251 0.20 0.73 2.39
C GLU A 251 0.97 -0.59 2.22
N LEU A 252 0.92 -1.25 1.05
CA LEU A 252 1.81 -2.38 0.76
C LEU A 252 3.27 -1.94 0.81
N PHE A 253 3.60 -0.90 0.06
CA PHE A 253 4.99 -0.43 -0.06
C PHE A 253 5.48 0.23 1.21
N LEU A 254 4.66 1.06 1.85
CA LEU A 254 5.05 1.83 3.03
C LEU A 254 5.01 1.01 4.31
N ARG A 255 4.00 0.17 4.50
CA ARG A 255 3.85 -0.60 5.76
C ARG A 255 4.34 -2.02 5.61
N GLY A 256 3.76 -2.76 4.66
CA GLY A 256 4.07 -4.16 4.42
C GLY A 256 5.54 -4.41 4.10
N LEU A 257 6.19 -3.45 3.43
CA LEU A 257 7.59 -3.55 3.03
C LEU A 257 8.49 -2.55 3.78
N LEU A 258 8.38 -1.24 3.55
CA LEU A 258 9.36 -0.27 4.06
C LEU A 258 9.41 -0.21 5.58
N GLN A 259 8.28 -0.01 6.27
CA GLN A 259 8.21 0.01 7.73
C GLN A 259 8.59 -1.35 8.33
N ASN A 260 8.08 -2.44 7.75
CA ASN A 260 8.41 -3.80 8.15
C ASN A 260 9.93 -4.10 8.08
N MET A 261 10.58 -3.77 6.95
CA MET A 261 12.02 -3.95 6.78
C MET A 261 12.84 -3.03 7.68
N LEU A 262 12.45 -1.75 7.81
CA LEU A 262 13.13 -0.80 8.68
C LEU A 262 13.06 -1.24 10.14
N SER A 263 11.88 -1.62 10.63
CA SER A 263 11.74 -2.15 12.00
C SER A 263 12.63 -3.35 12.23
N LYS A 264 12.56 -4.37 11.36
CA LYS A 264 13.42 -5.57 11.47
C LYS A 264 14.90 -5.20 11.43
N LYS A 265 15.32 -4.26 10.58
CA LYS A 265 16.70 -3.79 10.47
C LYS A 265 17.18 -3.08 11.74
N ILE A 266 16.35 -2.20 12.30
CA ILE A 266 16.66 -1.46 13.52
C ILE A 266 16.77 -2.44 14.69
N THR A 267 15.78 -3.34 14.86
CA THR A 267 15.79 -4.36 15.91
C THR A 267 17.02 -5.27 15.79
N GLN A 268 17.34 -5.75 14.59
CA GLN A 268 18.54 -6.58 14.33
C GLN A 268 19.85 -5.88 14.73
N SER A 269 19.93 -4.56 14.57
CA SER A 269 21.13 -3.80 14.91
C SER A 269 21.34 -3.60 16.42
N GLY A 270 20.27 -3.67 17.22
CA GLY A 270 20.26 -3.29 18.63
C GLY A 270 20.55 -1.80 18.90
N LYS A 271 20.67 -0.96 17.87
CA LYS A 271 21.12 0.45 17.98
C LYS A 271 20.00 1.44 17.62
N TRP A 272 18.79 1.24 18.14
CA TRP A 272 17.65 2.11 17.82
C TRP A 272 17.88 3.62 18.04
N PRO A 273 18.64 4.10 19.06
CA PRO A 273 18.86 5.54 19.23
C PRO A 273 19.65 6.15 18.07
N MET A 274 20.52 5.37 17.42
CA MET A 274 21.28 5.81 16.27
C MET A 274 20.37 6.00 15.05
N TYR A 275 19.47 5.06 14.79
CA TYR A 275 18.48 5.18 13.71
C TYR A 275 17.51 6.33 13.98
N TRP A 276 17.09 6.50 15.23
CA TRP A 276 16.27 7.64 15.62
C TRP A 276 17.00 8.97 15.34
N LYS A 277 18.26 9.11 15.78
CA LYS A 277 19.04 10.34 15.59
C LYS A 277 19.24 10.69 14.11
N TRP A 278 19.65 9.74 13.29
CA TRP A 278 19.89 9.99 11.86
C TRP A 278 18.60 10.14 11.06
N GLY A 279 17.57 9.34 11.39
CA GLY A 279 16.24 9.53 10.83
C GLY A 279 15.72 10.93 11.14
N PHE A 280 15.80 11.35 12.39
CA PHE A 280 15.37 12.67 12.83
C PHE A 280 16.12 13.79 12.11
N ALA A 281 17.46 13.72 12.06
CA ALA A 281 18.27 14.71 11.37
C ALA A 281 17.93 14.80 9.88
N LEU A 282 17.82 13.67 9.19
CA LEU A 282 17.46 13.61 7.76
C LEU A 282 16.07 14.20 7.52
N PHE A 283 15.06 13.76 8.29
CA PHE A 283 13.68 14.17 8.08
C PHE A 283 13.42 15.61 8.52
N ILE A 284 14.16 16.18 9.47
CA ILE A 284 14.12 17.62 9.73
C ILE A 284 14.55 18.40 8.49
N VAL A 285 15.67 18.01 7.89
CA VAL A 285 16.20 18.70 6.70
C VAL A 285 15.21 18.57 5.54
N LEU A 286 14.70 17.37 5.27
CA LEU A 286 13.70 17.16 4.22
C LEU A 286 12.42 17.94 4.49
N SER A 287 11.91 17.97 5.73
CA SER A 287 10.73 18.75 6.10
C SER A 287 10.92 20.24 5.92
N PHE A 288 12.11 20.77 6.26
CA PHE A 288 12.44 22.17 6.00
C PHE A 288 12.50 22.45 4.49
N VAL A 289 13.14 21.59 3.71
CA VAL A 289 13.24 21.71 2.25
C VAL A 289 11.85 21.68 1.60
N THR A 290 10.98 20.75 2.01
CA THR A 290 9.58 20.70 1.57
C THR A 290 8.84 21.99 1.93
N GLY A 291 9.00 22.46 3.17
CA GLY A 291 8.46 23.73 3.63
C GLY A 291 8.90 24.92 2.77
N TYR A 292 10.20 24.98 2.46
CA TYR A 292 10.83 26.01 1.65
C TYR A 292 10.26 26.05 0.22
N PHE A 293 10.12 24.89 -0.42
CA PHE A 293 9.66 24.79 -1.81
C PHE A 293 8.15 24.98 -1.99
N VAL A 294 7.32 24.65 -0.99
CA VAL A 294 5.87 24.82 -1.08
C VAL A 294 5.45 26.22 -0.62
N GLN A 295 5.80 26.60 0.61
CA GLN A 295 5.42 27.90 1.17
C GLN A 295 6.34 28.30 2.32
N LEU A 296 7.37 29.09 2.02
CA LEU A 296 8.42 29.50 2.97
C LEU A 296 7.89 30.03 4.31
N LYS A 297 6.81 30.83 4.31
CA LYS A 297 6.19 31.39 5.52
C LYS A 297 5.69 30.33 6.51
N MET A 298 5.35 29.13 6.01
CA MET A 298 4.88 28.00 6.80
C MET A 298 5.88 26.84 6.81
N ALA A 299 7.15 27.07 6.42
CA ALA A 299 8.16 26.02 6.38
C ALA A 299 8.44 25.39 7.76
N TRP A 300 8.14 26.11 8.84
CA TRP A 300 8.23 25.61 10.20
C TRP A 300 7.22 24.49 10.51
N PHE A 301 6.09 24.42 9.80
CA PHE A 301 5.00 23.51 10.15
C PHE A 301 5.35 22.02 9.91
N PRO A 302 5.83 21.59 8.72
CA PRO A 302 6.32 20.21 8.54
C PRO A 302 7.47 19.85 9.49
N VAL A 303 8.34 20.82 9.80
CA VAL A 303 9.43 20.63 10.77
C VAL A 303 8.88 20.37 12.17
N LEU A 304 7.89 21.15 12.62
CA LEU A 304 7.21 20.94 13.90
C LEU A 304 6.56 19.56 13.96
N ILE A 305 5.83 19.15 12.93
CA ILE A 305 5.22 17.81 12.88
C ILE A 305 6.28 16.71 12.96
N THR A 306 7.40 16.89 12.26
CA THR A 306 8.55 15.96 12.34
C THR A 306 9.09 15.85 13.77
N VAL A 307 9.29 16.99 14.43
CA VAL A 307 9.75 17.05 15.83
C VAL A 307 8.78 16.32 16.75
N LEU A 308 7.48 16.61 16.66
CA LEU A 308 6.46 15.99 17.51
C LEU A 308 6.40 14.48 17.32
N VAL A 309 6.38 14.01 16.07
CA VAL A 309 6.31 12.57 15.74
C VAL A 309 7.56 11.82 16.22
N PHE A 310 8.76 12.39 16.00
CA PHE A 310 10.00 11.75 16.46
C PHE A 310 10.14 11.79 17.99
N ILE A 311 9.74 12.87 18.67
CA ILE A 311 9.73 12.91 20.14
C ILE A 311 8.77 11.86 20.70
N ALA A 312 7.55 11.76 20.15
CA ALA A 312 6.59 10.73 20.56
C ALA A 312 7.18 9.32 20.40
N ALA A 313 7.79 9.03 19.25
CA ALA A 313 8.47 7.75 19.02
C ALA A 313 9.60 7.49 20.03
N TYR A 314 10.42 8.50 20.35
CA TYR A 314 11.51 8.36 21.31
C TYR A 314 10.98 8.03 22.72
N LEU A 315 9.94 8.74 23.17
CA LEU A 315 9.36 8.56 24.49
C LEU A 315 8.74 7.16 24.63
N ILE A 316 8.02 6.70 23.61
CA ILE A 316 7.41 5.37 23.60
C ILE A 316 8.50 4.28 23.62
N GLU A 317 9.56 4.42 22.82
CA GLU A 317 10.64 3.43 22.74
C GLU A 317 11.42 3.33 24.03
N LYS A 318 11.66 4.47 24.67
CA LYS A 318 12.36 4.52 25.95
C LYS A 318 11.58 3.82 27.06
N GLN A 319 10.24 3.82 26.99
CA GLN A 319 9.37 3.18 27.98
C GLN A 319 9.20 1.67 27.73
N GLN A 320 9.33 1.19 26.48
CA GLN A 320 9.14 -0.22 26.13
C GLN A 320 10.45 -1.02 26.19
N ALA A 321 10.74 -1.59 27.36
CA ALA A 321 12.00 -2.30 27.65
C ALA A 321 12.32 -3.54 26.77
N GLY A 322 11.41 -3.99 25.90
CA GLY A 322 11.60 -5.20 25.09
C GLY A 322 11.39 -5.04 23.58
N ILE A 323 10.87 -3.90 23.11
CA ILE A 323 10.51 -3.73 21.70
C ILE A 323 11.18 -2.48 21.16
N GLN A 324 12.33 -2.67 20.51
CA GLN A 324 13.17 -1.58 20.03
C GLN A 324 13.07 -1.39 18.53
N GLY A 325 12.78 -0.16 18.09
CA GLY A 325 12.84 0.25 16.69
C GLY A 325 11.52 0.24 15.93
N LEU A 326 10.42 -0.23 16.54
CA LEU A 326 9.10 -0.23 15.91
C LEU A 326 8.59 1.20 15.68
N TYR A 327 8.49 2.03 16.72
CA TYR A 327 7.99 3.39 16.59
C TYR A 327 9.03 4.33 15.98
N THR A 328 10.33 4.01 16.07
CA THR A 328 11.34 4.71 15.23
C THR A 328 11.08 4.47 13.74
N SER A 329 10.80 3.23 13.34
CA SER A 329 10.43 2.94 11.95
C SER A 329 9.10 3.59 11.57
N LEU A 330 8.13 3.61 12.49
CA LEU A 330 6.84 4.27 12.31
C LEU A 330 7.02 5.77 12.07
N ALA A 331 7.81 6.46 12.88
CA ALA A 331 8.10 7.88 12.71
C ALA A 331 8.70 8.16 11.33
N ILE A 332 9.73 7.39 10.94
CA ILE A 332 10.40 7.52 9.64
C ILE A 332 9.39 7.36 8.50
N THR A 333 8.61 6.28 8.47
CA THR A 333 7.66 6.03 7.38
C THR A 333 6.46 6.95 7.39
N SER A 334 6.06 7.47 8.56
CA SER A 334 4.98 8.45 8.69
C SER A 334 5.37 9.80 8.12
N ILE A 335 6.55 10.32 8.49
CA ILE A 335 7.05 11.58 7.93
C ILE A 335 7.35 11.42 6.44
N PHE A 336 7.97 10.31 6.02
CA PHE A 336 8.17 10.05 4.59
C PHE A 336 6.85 10.08 3.81
N PHE A 337 5.81 9.44 4.32
CA PHE A 337 4.48 9.45 3.71
C PHE A 337 3.91 10.86 3.59
N GLY A 338 3.97 11.69 4.64
CA GLY A 338 3.48 13.06 4.53
C GLY A 338 4.30 13.93 3.58
N LEU A 339 5.63 13.79 3.59
CA LEU A 339 6.51 14.60 2.75
C LEU A 339 6.36 14.32 1.26
N VAL A 340 6.05 13.09 0.83
CA VAL A 340 5.81 12.81 -0.60
C VAL A 340 4.55 13.51 -1.13
N HIS A 341 3.64 13.92 -0.25
CA HIS A 341 2.43 14.66 -0.60
C HIS A 341 2.64 16.17 -0.77
N PHE A 342 3.89 16.65 -0.81
CA PHE A 342 4.20 18.07 -1.07
C PHE A 342 3.61 18.58 -2.40
N HIS A 343 3.36 17.70 -3.36
CA HIS A 343 2.70 18.02 -4.62
C HIS A 343 1.26 18.51 -4.46
N SER A 344 0.63 18.37 -3.28
CA SER A 344 -0.69 18.94 -2.99
C SER A 344 -0.68 20.47 -2.93
N GLY A 345 0.51 21.09 -2.77
CA GLY A 345 0.65 22.53 -2.59
C GLY A 345 0.21 23.05 -1.21
N SER A 346 -0.23 22.17 -0.30
CA SER A 346 -0.69 22.54 1.05
C SER A 346 0.22 21.94 2.12
N LEU A 347 0.91 22.82 2.87
CA LEU A 347 1.73 22.37 4.00
C LEU A 347 0.89 21.83 5.16
N LEU A 348 -0.37 22.29 5.30
CA LEU A 348 -1.33 21.70 6.24
C LEU A 348 -1.60 20.23 5.87
N PHE A 349 -1.87 19.98 4.59
CA PHE A 349 -2.09 18.62 4.08
C PHE A 349 -0.86 17.73 4.29
N VAL A 350 0.36 18.23 4.02
CA VAL A 350 1.61 17.49 4.29
C VAL A 350 1.75 17.11 5.78
N GLY A 351 1.43 18.03 6.69
CA GLY A 351 1.47 17.74 8.13
C GLY A 351 0.40 16.75 8.56
N LEU A 352 -0.85 16.91 8.10
CA LEU A 352 -1.94 15.99 8.41
C LEU A 352 -1.70 14.60 7.81
N ALA A 353 -1.18 14.52 6.59
CA ALA A 353 -0.76 13.28 5.95
C ALA A 353 0.34 12.59 6.76
N SER A 354 1.31 13.34 7.31
CA SER A 354 2.34 12.79 8.21
C SER A 354 1.73 12.13 9.45
N ILE A 355 0.73 12.78 10.06
CA ILE A 355 0.00 12.24 11.22
C ILE A 355 -0.86 11.03 10.82
N ALA A 356 -1.54 11.09 9.67
CA ALA A 356 -2.31 9.98 9.14
C ALA A 356 -1.42 8.75 8.87
N GLY A 357 -0.20 8.98 8.36
CA GLY A 357 0.80 7.94 8.19
C GLY A 357 1.13 7.19 9.49
N TRP A 358 1.10 7.88 10.64
CA TRP A 358 1.25 7.25 11.95
C TRP A 358 0.06 6.34 12.28
N ALA A 359 -1.16 6.80 12.02
CA ALA A 359 -2.38 6.01 12.21
C ALA A 359 -2.37 4.73 11.36
N TYR A 360 -1.96 4.82 10.09
CA TYR A 360 -1.90 3.66 9.19
C TYR A 360 -0.81 2.68 9.65
N GLY A 361 0.37 3.18 9.97
CA GLY A 361 1.48 2.35 10.42
C GLY A 361 1.27 1.73 11.79
N TYR A 362 0.59 2.42 12.71
CA TYR A 362 0.18 1.85 13.99
C TYR A 362 -0.84 0.72 13.80
N THR A 363 -1.82 0.92 12.92
CA THR A 363 -2.79 -0.13 12.55
C THR A 363 -2.09 -1.36 11.99
N TYR A 364 -1.12 -1.16 11.09
CA TYR A 364 -0.29 -2.25 10.59
C TYR A 364 0.50 -2.95 11.72
N MET A 365 1.15 -2.21 12.61
CA MET A 365 1.89 -2.80 13.75
C MET A 365 1.02 -3.67 14.66
N LYS A 366 -0.25 -3.28 14.87
CA LYS A 366 -1.18 -4.03 15.74
C LYS A 366 -1.85 -5.21 15.06
N THR A 367 -2.04 -5.13 13.74
CA THR A 367 -2.81 -6.14 12.99
C THR A 367 -1.96 -7.05 12.12
N ASN A 368 -0.73 -6.64 11.82
CA ASN A 368 0.16 -7.23 10.83
C ASN A 368 -0.53 -7.43 9.46
N SER A 369 -1.32 -6.43 9.04
CA SER A 369 -2.15 -6.52 7.85
C SER A 369 -2.18 -5.21 7.07
N VAL A 370 -1.76 -5.28 5.80
CA VAL A 370 -1.83 -4.16 4.87
C VAL A 370 -3.29 -3.78 4.58
N PHE A 371 -4.21 -4.76 4.58
CA PHE A 371 -5.62 -4.51 4.30
C PHE A 371 -6.30 -3.66 5.36
N TYR A 372 -5.96 -3.83 6.66
CA TYR A 372 -6.48 -2.95 7.71
C TYR A 372 -5.82 -1.56 7.70
N ALA A 373 -4.53 -1.46 7.40
CA ALA A 373 -3.89 -0.17 7.20
C ALA A 373 -4.52 0.60 6.03
N ALA A 374 -4.76 -0.09 4.90
CA ALA A 374 -5.44 0.47 3.74
C ALA A 374 -6.90 0.83 4.03
N LEU A 375 -7.56 0.12 4.95
CA LEU A 375 -8.91 0.46 5.40
C LEU A 375 -8.89 1.80 6.13
N VAL A 376 -7.99 1.99 7.09
CA VAL A 376 -7.84 3.28 7.80
C VAL A 376 -7.48 4.39 6.83
N HIS A 377 -6.57 4.13 5.89
CA HIS A 377 -6.21 5.08 4.85
C HIS A 377 -7.43 5.48 4.01
N ALA A 378 -8.19 4.51 3.48
CA ALA A 378 -9.38 4.80 2.70
C ALA A 378 -10.45 5.54 3.50
N LEU A 379 -10.65 5.19 4.78
CA LEU A 379 -11.56 5.90 5.68
C LEU A 379 -11.13 7.34 5.94
N VAL A 380 -9.83 7.58 6.15
CA VAL A 380 -9.28 8.93 6.32
C VAL A 380 -9.51 9.78 5.07
N ASN A 381 -9.19 9.27 3.88
CA ASN A 381 -9.42 10.01 2.65
C ASN A 381 -10.92 10.23 2.41
N SER A 382 -11.76 9.24 2.72
CA SER A 382 -13.23 9.36 2.61
C SER A 382 -13.85 10.18 3.74
N SER A 383 -13.07 10.70 4.69
CA SER A 383 -13.57 11.60 5.74
C SER A 383 -13.73 13.03 5.22
N GLU A 384 -13.18 13.37 4.04
CA GLU A 384 -13.48 14.64 3.35
C GLU A 384 -14.97 14.79 3.04
N PHE A 385 -15.70 13.67 2.88
CA PHE A 385 -17.16 13.71 2.71
C PHE A 385 -17.89 14.11 4.01
N LEU A 386 -17.24 14.00 5.18
CA LEU A 386 -17.79 14.41 6.47
C LEU A 386 -17.45 15.86 6.80
N PHE A 387 -16.34 16.37 6.27
CA PHE A 387 -15.82 17.70 6.54
C PHE A 387 -15.36 18.24 5.19
N HIS A 388 -16.05 19.22 4.61
CA HIS A 388 -15.55 19.92 3.43
C HIS A 388 -14.27 20.70 3.84
N ILE A 389 -13.11 20.02 3.85
CA ILE A 389 -11.79 20.56 4.22
C ILE A 389 -11.16 21.27 3.04
#